data_AF-A0A9D2BZC7-F1
#
_entry.id   AF-A0A9D2BZC7-F1
#
_cell.length_a   1.000
_cell.length_b   1.000
_cell.length_c   1.000
_cell.angle_alpha   90.00
_cell.angle_beta   90.00
_cell.angle_gamma   90.00
#
_symmetry.space_group_name_H-M   'P 1'
#
loop_
_entity.id
_entity.type
_entity.pdbx_description
1 polymer ?
#
loop_
_entity_poly.entity_id
_entity_poly.type
_entity_poly.pdbx_seq_one_letter_code
_entity_poly.pdbx_strand_id
1 'polypeptide(L)'
;MEYHIFDLKRHIDAYFQGTCSRSELGAWGKEAFYDLLTGGYIEQKKLVLYPFLKTISQFHLEENDSLDVYPSTEEEIQAIQRILQGKQAYSYQIVLSLPPRFQPPSAPLWERAKHAVDTLLRTSAYPDDFASLMDSILQLPRSDRTLFDRLQREIAAFCSALWDTDTSRFQAPLRLYAHRSNSDIRLLKLRDLLACYTGSQNFICLISYEGGEPTLQLFL
;
A
#
# COMPACT_ATOMS: atom_id res chain seq x y z
N MET A 1 -16.61 -1.35 -11.26
CA MET A 1 -17.16 -0.05 -10.83
C MET A 1 -16.07 0.68 -10.07
N GLU A 2 -16.00 2.02 -10.12
CA GLU A 2 -15.09 2.77 -9.25
C GLU A 2 -15.75 2.89 -7.88
N TYR A 3 -15.17 2.30 -6.85
CA TYR A 3 -15.64 2.39 -5.47
C TYR A 3 -14.81 3.46 -4.75
N HIS A 4 -15.40 4.62 -4.48
CA HIS A 4 -14.76 5.73 -3.79
C HIS A 4 -15.28 5.88 -2.36
N ILE A 5 -14.51 6.59 -1.51
CA ILE A 5 -14.96 6.93 -0.15
C ILE A 5 -16.29 7.70 -0.13
N PHE A 6 -16.58 8.45 -1.21
CA PHE A 6 -17.83 9.19 -1.36
C PHE A 6 -19.02 8.25 -1.56
N ASP A 7 -18.84 7.18 -2.34
CA ASP A 7 -19.89 6.18 -2.55
C ASP A 7 -20.19 5.43 -1.26
N LEU A 8 -19.15 5.02 -0.54
CA LEU A 8 -19.28 4.39 0.77
C LEU A 8 -20.07 5.27 1.75
N LYS A 9 -19.69 6.55 1.86
CA LYS A 9 -20.38 7.51 2.73
C LYS A 9 -21.85 7.67 2.33
N ARG A 10 -22.13 7.80 1.04
CA ARG A 10 -23.49 7.91 0.51
C ARG A 10 -24.34 6.68 0.86
N HIS A 11 -23.81 5.47 0.70
CA HIS A 11 -24.56 4.24 1.00
C HIS A 11 -24.84 4.09 2.51
N ILE A 12 -23.87 4.44 3.36
CA ILE A 12 -24.06 4.41 4.82
C ILE A 12 -25.09 5.47 5.26
N ASP A 13 -24.98 6.70 4.74
CA ASP A 13 -25.93 7.77 5.08
C ASP A 13 -27.34 7.43 4.58
N ALA A 14 -27.47 6.83 3.39
CA ALA A 14 -28.75 6.37 2.85
C ALA A 14 -29.42 5.32 3.74
N TYR A 15 -28.64 4.41 4.34
CA TYR A 15 -29.12 3.43 5.29
C TYR A 15 -29.67 4.09 6.57
N PHE A 16 -28.90 4.98 7.20
CA PHE A 16 -29.36 5.68 8.41
C PHE A 16 -30.51 6.67 8.17
N GLN A 17 -30.70 7.13 6.93
CA GLN A 17 -31.86 7.94 6.52
C GLN A 17 -33.11 7.10 6.20
N GLY A 18 -33.00 5.75 6.21
CA GLY A 18 -34.11 4.84 5.90
C GLY A 18 -34.40 4.67 4.40
N THR A 19 -33.53 5.18 3.53
CA THR A 19 -33.68 5.08 2.07
C THR A 19 -33.02 3.83 1.47
N CYS A 20 -32.21 3.13 2.26
CA CYS A 20 -31.52 1.89 1.90
C CYS A 20 -31.73 0.89 3.05
N SER A 21 -32.09 -0.34 2.72
CA SER A 21 -32.26 -1.43 3.68
C SER A 21 -30.93 -2.07 4.08
N ARG A 22 -30.95 -2.82 5.19
CA ARG A 22 -29.81 -3.65 5.64
C ARG A 22 -29.32 -4.62 4.55
N SER A 23 -30.26 -5.24 3.84
CA SER A 23 -29.96 -6.18 2.75
C SER A 23 -29.26 -5.49 1.57
N GLU A 24 -29.77 -4.32 1.16
CA GLU A 24 -29.18 -3.54 0.06
C GLU A 24 -27.78 -3.04 0.39
N LEU A 25 -27.58 -2.49 1.59
CA LEU A 25 -26.27 -2.01 2.03
C LEU A 25 -25.25 -3.17 2.07
N GLY A 26 -25.64 -4.32 2.64
CA GLY A 26 -24.76 -5.47 2.73
C GLY A 26 -24.47 -6.13 1.39
N ALA A 27 -25.44 -6.18 0.47
CA ALA A 27 -25.26 -6.68 -0.89
C ALA A 27 -24.27 -5.79 -1.68
N TRP A 28 -24.43 -4.46 -1.58
CA TRP A 28 -23.48 -3.51 -2.16
C TRP A 28 -22.07 -3.68 -1.58
N GLY A 29 -21.96 -3.78 -0.25
CA GLY A 29 -20.66 -3.98 0.41
C GLY A 29 -19.98 -5.29 -0.01
N LYS A 30 -20.76 -6.35 -0.22
CA LYS A 30 -20.28 -7.63 -0.74
C LYS A 30 -19.72 -7.48 -2.15
N GLU A 31 -20.46 -6.84 -3.06
CA GLU A 31 -20.00 -6.61 -4.43
C GLU A 31 -18.70 -5.78 -4.46
N ALA A 32 -18.67 -4.68 -3.71
CA ALA A 32 -17.49 -3.82 -3.57
C ALA A 32 -16.28 -4.56 -2.97
N PHE A 33 -16.52 -5.42 -1.97
CA PHE A 33 -15.48 -6.23 -1.35
C PHE A 33 -14.89 -7.27 -2.31
N TYR A 34 -15.72 -7.96 -3.11
CA TYR A 34 -15.23 -8.91 -4.11
C TYR A 34 -14.50 -8.22 -5.28
N ASP A 35 -14.95 -7.04 -5.72
CA ASP A 35 -14.24 -6.24 -6.72
C ASP A 35 -12.84 -5.84 -6.23
N LEU A 36 -12.71 -5.47 -4.94
CA LEU A 36 -11.42 -5.22 -4.31
C LEU A 36 -10.50 -6.44 -4.33
N LEU A 37 -11.04 -7.64 -4.02
CA LEU A 37 -10.26 -8.88 -3.96
C LEU A 37 -9.87 -9.45 -5.34
N THR A 38 -10.63 -9.14 -6.39
CA THR A 38 -10.43 -9.69 -7.74
C THR A 38 -9.58 -8.80 -8.64
N GLY A 39 -9.30 -7.55 -8.23
CA GLY A 39 -8.41 -6.65 -8.94
C GLY A 39 -6.96 -7.16 -8.99
N GLY A 40 -6.41 -7.35 -10.19
CA GLY A 40 -5.01 -7.77 -10.39
C GLY A 40 -3.96 -6.75 -9.92
N TYR A 41 -4.38 -5.53 -9.58
CA TYR A 41 -3.58 -4.48 -8.95
C TYR A 41 -4.39 -3.83 -7.83
N ILE A 42 -3.74 -3.56 -6.70
CA ILE A 42 -4.39 -2.93 -5.55
C ILE A 42 -4.35 -1.41 -5.73
N GLU A 43 -5.48 -0.83 -6.11
CA GLU A 43 -5.68 0.62 -6.13
C GLU A 43 -5.66 1.19 -4.71
N GLN A 44 -4.95 2.30 -4.52
CA GLN A 44 -4.86 2.95 -3.21
C GLN A 44 -6.25 3.33 -2.67
N LYS A 45 -7.13 3.83 -3.55
CA LYS A 45 -8.51 4.22 -3.23
C LYS A 45 -9.39 3.07 -2.76
N LYS A 46 -9.13 1.85 -3.21
CA LYS A 46 -9.86 0.66 -2.75
C LYS A 46 -9.32 0.16 -1.43
N LEU A 47 -7.99 0.19 -1.26
CA LEU A 47 -7.34 -0.29 -0.04
C LEU A 47 -7.79 0.46 1.22
N VAL A 48 -8.00 1.78 1.11
CA VAL A 48 -8.47 2.60 2.22
C VAL A 48 -9.87 2.20 2.70
N LEU A 49 -10.67 1.55 1.85
CA LEU A 49 -12.03 1.10 2.18
C LEU A 49 -12.07 -0.33 2.72
N TYR A 50 -10.98 -1.08 2.60
CA TYR A 50 -10.92 -2.53 2.84
C TYR A 50 -11.62 -3.00 4.13
N PRO A 51 -11.28 -2.49 5.34
CA PRO A 51 -11.89 -2.99 6.57
C PRO A 51 -13.38 -2.66 6.62
N PHE A 52 -13.79 -1.51 6.10
CA PHE A 52 -15.19 -1.09 6.08
C PHE A 52 -16.02 -1.95 5.14
N LEU A 53 -15.52 -2.21 3.94
CA LEU A 53 -16.18 -3.10 2.98
C LEU A 53 -16.28 -4.53 3.51
N LYS A 54 -15.25 -5.01 4.21
CA LYS A 54 -15.27 -6.32 4.86
C LYS A 54 -16.42 -6.40 5.89
N THR A 55 -16.54 -5.43 6.79
CA THR A 55 -17.63 -5.35 7.77
C THR A 55 -18.99 -5.24 7.07
N ILE A 56 -19.15 -4.29 6.15
CA ILE A 56 -20.44 -4.08 5.46
C ILE A 56 -20.85 -5.30 4.64
N SER A 57 -19.90 -6.03 4.04
CA SER A 57 -20.21 -7.24 3.27
C SER A 57 -20.92 -8.33 4.07
N GLN A 58 -20.78 -8.33 5.40
CA GLN A 58 -21.42 -9.30 6.29
C GLN A 58 -22.75 -8.78 6.86
N PHE A 59 -23.08 -7.51 6.61
CA PHE A 59 -24.22 -6.85 7.24
C PHE A 59 -25.57 -7.44 6.82
N HIS A 60 -25.69 -7.95 5.60
CA HIS A 60 -26.92 -8.58 5.09
C HIS A 60 -27.17 -10.00 5.60
N LEU A 61 -26.21 -10.62 6.30
CA LEU A 61 -26.34 -12.00 6.77
C LEU A 61 -27.21 -12.07 8.03
N GLU A 62 -27.92 -13.18 8.18
CA GLU A 62 -28.63 -13.53 9.42
C GLU A 62 -27.70 -14.33 10.34
N GLU A 63 -27.86 -14.12 11.64
CA GLU A 63 -27.11 -14.87 12.67
C GLU A 63 -27.51 -16.35 12.61
N ASN A 64 -26.51 -17.22 12.57
CA ASN A 64 -26.73 -18.65 12.52
C ASN A 64 -25.63 -19.40 13.28
N ASP A 65 -25.90 -19.69 14.55
CA ASP A 65 -24.99 -20.42 15.46
C ASP A 65 -24.59 -21.80 14.93
N SER A 66 -25.48 -22.48 14.20
CA SER A 66 -25.19 -23.82 13.67
C SER A 66 -24.19 -23.82 12.51
N LEU A 67 -24.09 -22.69 11.81
CA LEU A 67 -23.17 -22.46 10.69
C LEU A 67 -22.01 -21.52 11.06
N ASP A 68 -21.89 -21.13 12.34
CA ASP A 68 -20.88 -20.21 12.85
C ASP A 68 -20.90 -18.84 12.12
N VAL A 69 -22.10 -18.34 11.79
CA VAL A 69 -22.29 -17.08 11.07
C VAL A 69 -22.67 -15.97 12.06
N TYR A 70 -21.72 -15.07 12.31
CA TYR A 70 -21.93 -13.85 13.08
C TYR A 70 -21.88 -12.63 12.15
N PRO A 71 -23.04 -12.07 11.75
CA PRO A 71 -23.10 -10.91 10.88
C PRO A 71 -22.61 -9.63 11.58
N SER A 72 -22.24 -8.64 10.78
CA SER A 72 -21.92 -7.32 11.32
C SER A 72 -23.13 -6.65 11.96
N THR A 73 -22.87 -5.85 13.01
CA THR A 73 -23.91 -5.17 13.78
C THR A 73 -24.13 -3.74 13.31
N GLU A 74 -25.28 -3.15 13.66
CA GLU A 74 -25.56 -1.74 13.34
C GLU A 74 -24.59 -0.78 14.06
N GLU A 75 -24.11 -1.16 15.25
CA GLU A 75 -23.08 -0.41 15.99
C GLU A 75 -21.76 -0.32 15.22
N GLU A 76 -21.35 -1.41 14.56
CA GLU A 76 -20.16 -1.42 13.69
C GLU A 76 -20.33 -0.49 12.48
N ILE A 77 -21.51 -0.51 11.83
CA ILE A 77 -21.82 0.40 10.71
C ILE A 77 -21.82 1.86 11.20
N GLN A 78 -22.35 2.12 12.39
CA GLN A 78 -22.35 3.44 13.00
C GLN A 78 -20.93 3.91 13.34
N ALA A 79 -20.05 3.01 13.80
CA ALA A 79 -18.65 3.31 14.03
C ALA A 79 -17.94 3.71 12.72
N ILE A 80 -18.19 2.98 11.62
CA ILE A 80 -17.68 3.33 10.28
C ILE A 80 -18.16 4.74 9.90
N GLN A 81 -19.45 5.04 10.07
CA GLN A 81 -19.98 6.37 9.77
C GLN A 81 -19.28 7.48 10.56
N ARG A 82 -19.04 7.28 11.86
CA ARG A 82 -18.32 8.25 12.71
C ARG A 82 -16.89 8.49 12.23
N ILE A 83 -16.20 7.44 11.80
CA ILE A 83 -14.85 7.55 11.23
C ILE A 83 -14.88 8.38 9.94
N LEU A 84 -15.77 8.06 8.99
CA LEU A 84 -15.91 8.77 7.71
C LEU A 84 -16.40 10.21 7.85
N GLN A 85 -17.03 10.56 8.97
CA GLN A 85 -17.42 11.92 9.31
C GLN A 85 -16.34 12.68 10.09
N GLY A 86 -15.19 12.06 10.36
CA GLY A 86 -14.09 12.66 11.11
C GLY A 86 -14.33 12.81 12.60
N LYS A 87 -15.37 12.14 13.13
CA LYS A 87 -15.71 12.16 14.56
C LYS A 87 -14.88 11.16 15.37
N GLN A 88 -14.22 10.22 14.71
CA GLN A 88 -13.41 9.19 15.34
C GLN A 88 -12.16 8.93 14.48
N ALA A 89 -10.98 9.00 15.11
CA ALA A 89 -9.75 8.56 14.48
C ALA A 89 -9.72 7.03 14.40
N TYR A 90 -9.16 6.52 13.32
CA TYR A 90 -9.04 5.08 13.11
C TYR A 90 -7.78 4.79 12.32
N SER A 91 -7.07 3.73 12.67
CA SER A 91 -5.89 3.29 11.93
C SER A 91 -5.84 1.78 11.90
N TYR A 92 -5.35 1.24 10.80
CA TYR A 92 -5.17 -0.19 10.62
C TYR A 92 -3.99 -0.45 9.69
N GLN A 93 -3.41 -1.62 9.84
CA GLN A 93 -2.30 -2.07 9.02
C GLN A 93 -2.74 -3.22 8.12
N ILE A 94 -2.24 -3.24 6.89
CA ILE A 94 -2.38 -4.36 5.97
C ILE A 94 -0.99 -4.84 5.60
N VAL A 95 -0.72 -6.13 5.83
CA VAL A 95 0.48 -6.79 5.32
C VAL A 95 0.19 -7.25 3.90
N LEU A 96 1.04 -6.85 2.96
CA LEU A 96 0.87 -7.14 1.55
C LEU A 96 2.08 -7.88 1.00
N SER A 97 1.81 -8.82 0.10
CA SER A 97 2.81 -9.53 -0.68
C SER A 97 2.43 -9.47 -2.15
N LEU A 98 3.43 -9.50 -3.02
CA LEU A 98 3.16 -9.58 -4.46
C LEU A 98 2.92 -11.04 -4.83
N PRO A 99 1.80 -11.36 -5.51
CA PRO A 99 1.58 -12.71 -5.99
C PRO A 99 2.71 -13.11 -6.97
N PRO A 100 3.24 -14.35 -6.91
CA PRO A 100 4.33 -14.78 -7.80
C PRO A 100 4.01 -14.68 -9.30
N ARG A 101 2.72 -14.65 -9.65
CA ARG A 101 2.22 -14.54 -11.03
C ARG A 101 2.10 -13.09 -11.51
N PHE A 102 2.19 -12.13 -10.60
CA PHE A 102 2.18 -10.72 -10.92
C PHE A 102 3.59 -10.30 -11.36
N GLN A 103 3.71 -9.80 -12.58
CA GLN A 103 4.95 -9.20 -13.06
C GLN A 103 4.80 -7.69 -13.03
N PRO A 104 5.57 -6.98 -12.19
CA PRO A 104 5.50 -5.52 -12.19
C PRO A 104 5.99 -4.97 -13.54
N PRO A 105 5.53 -3.78 -13.95
CA PRO A 105 6.08 -3.08 -15.10
C PRO A 105 7.61 -2.95 -14.94
N SER A 106 8.33 -3.12 -16.05
CA SER A 106 9.80 -3.04 -16.04
C SER A 106 10.49 -4.03 -15.08
N ALA A 107 9.87 -5.19 -14.76
CA ALA A 107 10.46 -6.22 -13.90
C ALA A 107 11.96 -6.51 -14.16
N PRO A 108 12.44 -6.59 -15.42
CA PRO A 108 13.86 -6.80 -15.68
C PRO A 108 14.78 -5.70 -15.13
N LEU A 109 14.33 -4.44 -15.13
CA LEU A 109 15.09 -3.31 -14.58
C LEU A 109 15.23 -3.47 -13.05
N TRP A 110 14.14 -3.81 -12.37
CA TRP A 110 14.11 -3.94 -10.91
C TRP A 110 14.94 -5.11 -10.41
N GLU A 111 14.91 -6.24 -11.11
CA GLU A 111 15.77 -7.39 -10.79
C GLU A 111 17.25 -7.07 -11.02
N ARG A 112 17.58 -6.38 -12.12
CA ARG A 112 18.95 -5.90 -12.35
C ARG A 112 19.42 -4.95 -11.27
N ALA A 113 18.58 -3.99 -10.86
CA ALA A 113 18.89 -3.05 -9.80
C ALA A 113 19.14 -3.77 -8.47
N LYS A 114 18.29 -4.76 -8.12
CA LYS A 114 18.45 -5.59 -6.93
C LYS A 114 19.78 -6.34 -6.96
N HIS A 115 20.10 -7.00 -8.07
CA HIS A 115 21.37 -7.70 -8.24
C HIS A 115 22.59 -6.76 -8.14
N ALA A 116 22.49 -5.55 -8.71
CA ALA A 116 23.55 -4.55 -8.65
C ALA A 116 23.81 -4.08 -7.21
N VAL A 117 22.75 -3.83 -6.43
CA VAL A 117 22.85 -3.48 -5.01
C VAL A 117 23.42 -4.65 -4.19
N ASP A 118 22.98 -5.89 -4.45
CA ASP A 118 23.53 -7.08 -3.78
C ASP A 118 25.02 -7.29 -4.10
N THR A 119 25.43 -7.03 -5.34
CA THR A 119 26.83 -7.08 -5.75
C THR A 119 27.64 -6.04 -4.98
N LEU A 120 27.18 -4.78 -4.96
CA LEU A 120 27.83 -3.70 -4.23
C LEU A 120 27.96 -3.99 -2.73
N LEU A 121 26.92 -4.54 -2.10
CA LEU A 121 26.95 -4.96 -0.69
C LEU A 121 27.97 -6.07 -0.42
N ARG A 122 28.22 -6.97 -1.37
CA ARG A 122 29.17 -8.09 -1.23
C ARG A 122 30.60 -7.71 -1.56
N THR A 123 30.83 -6.96 -2.63
CA THR A 123 32.16 -6.69 -3.19
C THR A 123 32.68 -5.30 -2.82
N SER A 124 31.82 -4.41 -2.32
CA SER A 124 32.11 -2.98 -2.15
C SER A 124 32.55 -2.26 -3.44
N ALA A 125 32.34 -2.89 -4.61
CA ALA A 125 32.68 -2.37 -5.91
C ALA A 125 31.40 -2.01 -6.69
N TYR A 126 31.45 -0.88 -7.39
CA TYR A 126 30.35 -0.44 -8.26
C TYR A 126 30.30 -1.31 -9.51
N PRO A 127 29.15 -1.91 -9.83
CA PRO A 127 28.92 -2.46 -11.16
C PRO A 127 29.03 -1.37 -12.23
N ASP A 128 29.60 -1.70 -13.39
CA ASP A 128 29.81 -0.73 -14.48
C ASP A 128 28.49 -0.10 -14.97
N ASP A 129 27.37 -0.82 -14.88
CA ASP A 129 26.05 -0.36 -15.30
C ASP A 129 25.25 0.34 -14.18
N PHE A 130 25.78 0.44 -12.94
CA PHE A 130 25.05 0.95 -11.79
C PHE A 130 24.50 2.36 -12.00
N ALA A 131 25.32 3.27 -12.54
CA ALA A 131 24.91 4.65 -12.82
C ALA A 131 23.71 4.68 -13.80
N SER A 132 23.82 3.96 -14.91
CA SER A 132 22.76 3.89 -15.91
C SER A 132 21.47 3.23 -15.38
N LEU A 133 21.59 2.27 -14.46
CA LEU A 133 20.46 1.66 -13.76
C LEU A 133 19.75 2.69 -12.85
N MET A 134 20.51 3.47 -12.08
CA MET A 134 19.93 4.51 -11.22
C MET A 134 19.20 5.57 -12.05
N ASP A 135 19.81 6.03 -13.14
CA ASP A 135 19.18 7.01 -14.04
C ASP A 135 17.87 6.46 -14.64
N SER A 136 17.88 5.20 -15.04
CA SER A 136 16.68 4.52 -15.56
C SER A 136 15.56 4.48 -14.53
N ILE A 137 15.85 4.19 -13.25
CA ILE A 137 14.86 4.20 -12.16
C ILE A 137 14.31 5.61 -11.93
N LEU A 138 15.15 6.63 -11.95
CA LEU A 138 14.77 8.02 -11.71
C LEU A 138 13.88 8.60 -12.83
N GLN A 139 13.99 8.07 -14.04
CA GLN A 139 13.20 8.45 -15.21
C GLN A 139 11.85 7.71 -15.34
N LEU A 140 11.57 6.73 -14.48
CA LEU A 140 10.32 5.98 -14.54
C LEU A 140 9.09 6.90 -14.34
N PRO A 141 7.98 6.64 -15.05
CA PRO A 141 6.78 7.47 -14.98
C PRO A 141 6.20 7.47 -13.57
N ARG A 142 5.85 8.66 -13.08
CA ARG A 142 5.27 8.84 -11.73
C ARG A 142 3.74 8.82 -11.82
N SER A 143 3.15 7.64 -11.67
CA SER A 143 1.72 7.48 -11.38
C SER A 143 1.48 7.54 -9.86
N ASP A 144 0.22 7.57 -9.42
CA ASP A 144 -0.18 7.49 -7.99
C ASP A 144 -1.47 6.71 -7.76
N ARG A 145 -1.81 5.80 -8.69
CA ARG A 145 -3.11 5.13 -8.66
C ARG A 145 -3.06 3.86 -7.83
N THR A 146 -1.99 3.10 -8.01
CA THR A 146 -1.80 1.80 -7.39
C THR A 146 -0.81 1.87 -6.24
N LEU A 147 -0.78 0.83 -5.41
CA LEU A 147 0.28 0.67 -4.41
C LEU A 147 1.66 0.53 -5.05
N PHE A 148 1.74 -0.05 -6.25
CA PHE A 148 3.00 -0.20 -6.99
C PHE A 148 3.56 1.14 -7.43
N ASP A 149 2.69 2.03 -7.91
CA ASP A 149 3.09 3.38 -8.29
C ASP A 149 3.73 4.10 -7.10
N ARG A 150 3.16 3.88 -5.91
CA ARG A 150 3.68 4.46 -4.69
C ARG A 150 5.00 3.83 -4.26
N LEU A 151 5.11 2.50 -4.26
CA LEU A 151 6.35 1.82 -3.93
C LEU A 151 7.49 2.21 -4.90
N GLN A 152 7.19 2.31 -6.19
CA GLN A 152 8.12 2.82 -7.20
C GLN A 152 8.56 4.26 -6.89
N ARG A 153 7.63 5.13 -6.48
CA ARG A 153 7.94 6.51 -6.11
C ARG A 153 8.84 6.58 -4.87
N GLU A 154 8.57 5.77 -3.85
CA GLU A 154 9.41 5.66 -2.65
C GLU A 154 10.82 5.19 -3.01
N ILE A 155 10.95 4.18 -3.87
CA ILE A 155 12.25 3.70 -4.35
C ILE A 155 12.99 4.80 -5.11
N ALA A 156 12.33 5.45 -6.06
CA ALA A 156 12.94 6.53 -6.85
C ALA A 156 13.36 7.72 -5.97
N ALA A 157 12.52 8.11 -5.00
CA ALA A 157 12.85 9.15 -4.02
C ALA A 157 14.08 8.75 -3.19
N PHE A 158 14.12 7.50 -2.72
CA PHE A 158 15.26 6.98 -1.96
C PHE A 158 16.53 6.95 -2.81
N CYS A 159 16.46 6.50 -4.07
CA CYS A 159 17.57 6.55 -5.00
C CYS A 159 18.06 7.98 -5.24
N SER A 160 17.16 8.97 -5.39
CA SER A 160 17.55 10.36 -5.62
C SER A 160 18.26 11.02 -4.43
N ALA A 161 17.94 10.60 -3.21
CA ALA A 161 18.60 11.05 -1.99
C ALA A 161 19.92 10.30 -1.72
N LEU A 162 20.11 9.16 -2.39
CA LEU A 162 21.25 8.28 -2.19
C LEU A 162 22.32 8.52 -3.27
N TRP A 163 21.90 8.79 -4.51
CA TRP A 163 22.72 8.90 -5.71
C TRP A 163 22.65 10.31 -6.30
N ASP A 164 23.81 10.89 -6.55
CA ASP A 164 23.95 12.11 -7.33
C ASP A 164 24.23 11.76 -8.80
N THR A 165 23.31 12.17 -9.68
CA THR A 165 23.38 11.89 -11.11
C THR A 165 24.49 12.69 -11.81
N ASP A 166 24.74 13.94 -11.38
CA ASP A 166 25.74 14.81 -11.98
C ASP A 166 27.17 14.32 -11.69
N THR A 167 27.40 13.84 -10.47
CA THR A 167 28.71 13.34 -10.04
C THR A 167 28.86 11.82 -10.13
N SER A 168 27.77 11.10 -10.41
CA SER A 168 27.70 9.63 -10.44
C SER A 168 28.30 9.00 -9.18
N ARG A 169 27.93 9.54 -8.01
CA ARG A 169 28.47 9.13 -6.69
C ARG A 169 27.38 9.09 -5.65
N PHE A 170 27.62 8.34 -4.57
CA PHE A 170 26.74 8.38 -3.41
C PHE A 170 26.84 9.70 -2.67
N GLN A 171 25.69 10.25 -2.31
CA GLN A 171 25.62 11.42 -1.45
C GLN A 171 26.07 11.07 -0.03
N ALA A 172 26.76 11.99 0.63
CA ALA A 172 27.15 11.80 2.03
C ALA A 172 25.90 11.89 2.93
N PRO A 173 25.66 10.92 3.83
CA PRO A 173 24.48 10.96 4.67
C PRO A 173 24.64 11.97 5.81
N LEU A 174 23.57 12.70 6.11
CA LEU A 174 23.45 13.46 7.34
C LEU A 174 23.22 12.48 8.51
N ARG A 175 23.97 12.63 9.62
CA ARG A 175 23.90 11.72 10.78
C ARG A 175 23.67 12.52 12.06
N LEU A 176 22.60 12.20 12.78
CA LEU A 176 22.27 12.83 14.07
C LEU A 176 22.92 12.11 15.27
N TYR A 177 23.23 10.82 15.15
CA TYR A 177 23.94 10.02 16.17
C TYR A 177 24.88 9.02 15.47
N ALA A 178 26.18 9.31 15.43
CA ALA A 178 27.16 8.50 14.69
C ALA A 178 27.63 7.30 15.53
N HIS A 179 26.99 6.14 15.38
CA HIS A 179 27.61 4.87 15.76
C HIS A 179 28.43 4.33 14.58
N ARG A 180 29.61 3.77 14.87
CA ARG A 180 30.51 3.18 13.86
C ARG A 180 29.93 1.83 13.37
N SER A 181 28.87 1.86 12.56
CA SER A 181 28.45 0.67 11.80
C SER A 181 29.10 0.69 10.42
N ASN A 182 29.82 -0.40 10.10
CA ASN A 182 30.54 -0.61 8.83
C ASN A 182 29.63 -0.98 7.65
N SER A 183 28.38 -1.35 7.90
CA SER A 183 27.41 -1.63 6.83
C SER A 183 26.73 -0.33 6.39
N ASP A 184 26.70 -0.08 5.08
CA ASP A 184 25.93 1.03 4.53
C ASP A 184 24.44 0.71 4.63
N ILE A 185 23.86 1.01 5.80
CA ILE A 185 22.44 0.77 6.16
C ILE A 185 21.51 1.26 5.05
N ARG A 186 21.91 2.29 4.31
CA ARG A 186 21.16 2.84 3.18
C ARG A 186 21.05 1.85 2.02
N LEU A 187 22.13 1.14 1.69
CA LEU A 187 22.12 0.11 0.65
C LEU A 187 21.33 -1.13 1.08
N LEU A 188 21.38 -1.50 2.36
CA LEU A 188 20.50 -2.54 2.91
C LEU A 188 19.02 -2.16 2.76
N LYS A 189 18.66 -0.92 3.11
CA LYS A 189 17.31 -0.41 2.95
C LYS A 189 16.87 -0.38 1.48
N LEU A 190 17.75 0.03 0.56
CA LEU A 190 17.46 -0.01 -0.89
C LEU A 190 17.24 -1.44 -1.38
N ARG A 191 18.03 -2.40 -0.91
CA ARG A 191 17.83 -3.83 -1.24
C ARG A 191 16.46 -4.31 -0.78
N ASP A 192 16.05 -3.98 0.44
CA ASP A 192 14.76 -4.43 1.01
C ASP A 192 13.56 -3.78 0.27
N LEU A 193 13.69 -2.49 -0.06
CA LEU A 193 12.79 -1.76 -0.96
C LEU A 193 12.60 -2.46 -2.31
N LEU A 194 13.71 -2.81 -2.97
CA LEU A 194 13.70 -3.53 -4.25
C LEU A 194 13.12 -4.94 -4.09
N ALA A 195 13.42 -5.62 -2.99
CA ALA A 195 12.92 -6.95 -2.68
C ALA A 195 11.39 -6.99 -2.51
N CYS A 196 10.80 -5.94 -1.92
CA CYS A 196 9.35 -5.76 -1.84
C CYS A 196 8.74 -5.55 -3.22
N TYR A 197 9.39 -4.73 -4.07
CA TYR A 197 8.89 -4.44 -5.42
C TYR A 197 8.98 -5.65 -6.36
N THR A 198 9.97 -6.53 -6.18
CA THR A 198 10.07 -7.77 -6.96
C THR A 198 9.27 -8.94 -6.36
N GLY A 199 8.60 -8.73 -5.22
CA GLY A 199 7.73 -9.74 -4.60
C GLY A 199 8.46 -10.79 -3.77
N SER A 200 9.74 -10.57 -3.49
CA SER A 200 10.54 -11.44 -2.62
C SER A 200 10.37 -11.14 -1.13
N GLN A 201 9.76 -10.01 -0.77
CA GLN A 201 9.42 -9.62 0.60
C GLN A 201 8.03 -9.00 0.68
N ASN A 202 7.45 -9.08 1.88
CA ASN A 202 6.19 -8.41 2.21
C ASN A 202 6.48 -6.97 2.63
N PHE A 203 5.49 -6.10 2.46
CA PHE A 203 5.52 -4.74 3.00
C PHE A 203 4.24 -4.44 3.78
N ILE A 204 4.32 -3.47 4.68
CA ILE A 204 3.20 -3.06 5.51
C ILE A 204 2.66 -1.74 4.99
N CYS A 205 1.35 -1.68 4.82
CA CYS A 205 0.63 -0.46 4.52
C CYS A 205 -0.14 -0.04 5.77
N LEU A 206 0.20 1.12 6.34
CA LEU A 206 -0.57 1.76 7.39
C LEU A 206 -1.56 2.73 6.74
N ILE A 207 -2.84 2.55 7.07
CA ILE A 207 -3.88 3.50 6.69
C ILE A 207 -4.40 4.15 7.96
N SER A 208 -4.43 5.47 7.96
CA SER A 208 -4.87 6.29 9.08
C SER A 208 -5.93 7.28 8.63
N TYR A 209 -7.05 7.30 9.34
CA TYR A 209 -8.15 8.23 9.17
C TYR A 209 -8.07 9.31 10.24
N GLU A 210 -7.79 10.54 9.80
CA GLU A 210 -7.78 11.73 10.65
C GLU A 210 -8.72 12.76 10.04
N GLY A 211 -9.67 13.29 10.83
CA GLY A 211 -10.67 14.22 10.31
C GLY A 211 -11.59 13.65 9.21
N GLY A 212 -11.63 12.33 9.04
CA GLY A 212 -12.44 11.64 8.02
C GLY A 212 -11.71 11.43 6.70
N GLU A 213 -10.47 11.91 6.59
CA GLU A 213 -9.64 11.77 5.41
C GLU A 213 -8.62 10.63 5.60
N PRO A 214 -8.52 9.69 4.64
CA PRO A 214 -7.53 8.63 4.71
C PRO A 214 -6.15 9.15 4.30
N THR A 215 -5.16 8.79 5.08
CA THR A 215 -3.75 8.85 4.72
C THR A 215 -3.21 7.43 4.64
N LEU A 216 -2.32 7.21 3.67
CA LEU A 216 -1.67 5.92 3.46
C LEU A 216 -0.18 6.14 3.70
N GLN A 217 0.50 5.19 4.34
CA GLN A 217 1.95 5.19 4.57
C GLN A 217 2.48 3.78 4.35
N LEU A 218 3.61 3.66 3.64
CA LEU A 218 4.28 2.39 3.42
C LEU A 218 5.41 2.22 4.44
N PHE A 219 5.42 1.07 5.10
CA PHE A 219 6.46 0.64 6.02
C PHE A 219 7.11 -0.63 5.47
N LEU A 220 8.44 -0.64 5.48
CA LEU A 220 9.30 -1.65 4.87
C LEU A 220 10.30 -2.12 5.92
#